data_AF-A0A6A3FHM9-F1
#
_entry.id   AF-A0A6A3FHM9-F1
#
_cell.length_a   1.000
_cell.length_b   1.000
_cell.length_c   1.000
_cell.angle_alpha   90.00
_cell.angle_beta   90.00
_cell.angle_gamma   90.00
#
_symmetry.space_group_name_H-M   'P 1'
#
loop_
_entity.id
_entity.type
_entity.pdbx_description
1 polymer ?
#
loop_
_entity_poly.entity_id
_entity_poly.type
_entity_poly.pdbx_seq_one_letter_code
_entity_poly.pdbx_strand_id
1 'polypeptide(L)' 'MKHVVLRFGPFRELLTDGALELTGKVIEELVVLLQAQQINPVPYRPQMIELVERFHRSWKDCVATYMHEDAQWDWDV' A
#
# COMPACT_ATOMS: atom_id res chain seq x y z
N MET A 1 -0.98 1.49 -18.32
CA MET A 1 -1.30 0.37 -17.39
C MET A 1 -2.81 0.26 -17.19
N LYS A 2 -3.36 -0.96 -17.03
CA LYS A 2 -4.76 -1.10 -16.59
C LYS A 2 -4.84 -0.69 -15.12
N HIS A 3 -5.75 0.21 -14.76
CA HIS A 3 -5.99 0.57 -13.37
C HIS A 3 -6.65 -0.62 -12.66
N VAL A 4 -5.83 -1.42 -11.97
CA VAL A 4 -6.28 -2.57 -11.19
C VAL A 4 -6.60 -2.09 -9.77
N VAL A 5 -7.87 -2.21 -9.37
CA VAL A 5 -8.32 -1.83 -8.01
C VAL A 5 -7.93 -2.91 -6.99
N LEU A 6 -8.05 -4.20 -7.34
CA LEU A 6 -7.72 -5.33 -6.46
C LEU A 6 -6.90 -6.38 -7.23
N ARG A 7 -5.58 -6.44 -6.98
CA ARG A 7 -4.70 -7.44 -7.63
C ARG A 7 -4.78 -8.82 -6.97
N PHE A 8 -4.92 -8.86 -5.65
CA PHE A 8 -4.88 -10.09 -4.85
C PHE A 8 -6.27 -10.63 -4.47
N GLY A 9 -7.33 -9.93 -4.88
CA GLY A 9 -8.71 -10.25 -4.53
C GLY A 9 -9.29 -9.36 -3.42
N PRO A 10 -10.52 -9.67 -2.95
CA PRO A 10 -11.18 -8.94 -1.88
C PRO A 10 -10.52 -9.20 -0.52
N PHE A 11 -10.62 -8.23 0.39
CA PHE A 11 -10.08 -8.30 1.74
C PHE A 11 -11.18 -8.10 2.79
N ARG A 12 -10.94 -8.56 4.01
CA ARG A 12 -11.82 -8.34 5.16
C ARG A 12 -11.42 -7.16 6.02
N GLU A 13 -10.14 -6.81 6.00
CA GLU A 13 -9.58 -5.75 6.82
C GLU A 13 -8.63 -4.90 5.97
N LEU A 14 -8.72 -3.58 6.14
CA LEU A 14 -7.84 -2.60 5.50
C LEU A 14 -7.11 -1.82 6.59
N LEU A 15 -5.83 -2.14 6.78
CA LEU A 15 -4.95 -1.44 7.71
C LEU A 15 -4.30 -0.25 6.99
N THR A 16 -4.50 0.98 7.48
CA THR A 16 -3.93 2.21 6.90
C THR A 16 -3.24 3.04 7.96
N ASP A 17 -2.39 4.01 7.59
CA ASP A 17 -1.74 4.93 8.54
C ASP A 17 -2.62 6.12 8.96
N GLY A 18 -3.87 6.15 8.50
CA GLY A 18 -4.80 7.24 8.77
C GLY A 18 -4.53 8.50 7.94
N ALA A 19 -3.72 8.44 6.88
CA ALA A 19 -3.56 9.54 5.94
C ALA A 19 -4.91 9.92 5.28
N LEU A 20 -5.13 11.21 5.04
CA LEU A 20 -6.40 11.72 4.51
C LEU A 20 -6.77 11.11 3.15
N GLU A 21 -5.76 10.79 2.34
CA GLU A 21 -5.94 10.11 1.05
C GLU A 21 -6.50 8.69 1.20
N LEU A 22 -6.27 8.04 2.34
CA LEU A 22 -6.72 6.69 2.68
C LEU A 22 -7.96 6.67 3.57
N THR A 23 -8.46 7.83 4.00
CA THR A 23 -9.71 7.98 4.77
C THR A 23 -10.76 8.79 4.00
N GLY A 24 -10.58 8.98 2.70
CA GLY A 24 -11.54 9.68 1.85
C GLY A 24 -12.79 8.84 1.54
N LYS A 25 -13.86 9.50 1.09
CA LYS A 25 -15.16 8.89 0.76
C LYS A 25 -15.07 7.68 -0.18
N VAL A 26 -14.15 7.70 -1.15
CA VAL A 26 -13.97 6.61 -2.12
C VAL A 26 -13.49 5.33 -1.41
N ILE A 27 -12.59 5.46 -0.43
CA ILE A 27 -12.09 4.32 0.36
C ILE A 27 -13.20 3.81 1.28
N GLU A 28 -13.98 4.70 1.89
CA GLU A 28 -15.14 4.31 2.70
C GLU A 28 -16.15 3.50 1.88
N GLU A 29 -16.52 3.97 0.69
CA GLU A 29 -17.44 3.25 -0.21
C GLU A 29 -16.87 1.90 -0.65
N LEU A 30 -15.56 1.81 -0.92
CA LEU A 30 -14.89 0.56 -1.26
C LEU A 30 -14.94 -0.45 -0.09
N VAL A 31 -14.66 0.00 1.13
CA VAL A 31 -14.71 -0.84 2.34
C VAL A 31 -16.13 -1.35 2.59
N VAL A 32 -17.15 -0.52 2.38
CA VAL A 32 -18.57 -0.94 2.48
C VAL A 32 -18.91 -1.98 1.41
N LEU A 33 -18.51 -1.75 0.15
CA LEU A 33 -18.78 -2.67 -0.97
C LEU A 33 -18.14 -4.04 -0.74
N LEU A 34 -16.94 -4.06 -0.16
CA LEU A 34 -16.22 -5.30 0.16
C LEU A 34 -16.66 -5.94 1.49
N GLN A 35 -17.56 -5.29 2.23
CA GLN A 35 -17.97 -5.71 3.58
C GLN A 35 -16.76 -5.89 4.51
N ALA A 36 -15.77 -5.01 4.35
CA ALA A 36 -14.52 -5.03 5.08
C ALA A 36 -14.56 -4.08 6.29
N GLN A 37 -13.52 -4.13 7.12
CA GLN A 37 -13.30 -3.21 8.23
C GLN A 37 -12.02 -2.41 8.01
N GLN A 38 -12.09 -1.09 8.15
CA GLN A 38 -10.89 -0.26 8.15
C GLN A 38 -10.31 -0.18 9.57
N ILE A 39 -9.03 -0.49 9.69
CA ILE A 39 -8.27 -0.43 10.95
C ILE A 39 -7.29 0.72 10.84
N ASN A 40 -7.49 1.74 11.69
CA ASN A 40 -6.57 2.87 11.80
C ASN A 40 -5.81 2.74 13.12
N PRO A 41 -4.50 2.48 13.07
CA PRO A 41 -3.66 2.38 14.24
C PRO A 41 -3.60 3.75 14.95
N VAL A 42 -3.42 3.69 16.27
CA VAL A 42 -3.06 4.85 17.09
C VAL A 42 -1.89 5.60 16.45
N PRO A 43 -1.98 6.94 16.33
CA PRO A 43 -0.91 7.76 15.80
C PRO A 43 0.43 7.48 16.49
N TYR A 44 1.52 7.61 15.73
CA TYR A 44 2.90 7.47 16.22
C TYR A 44 3.26 6.08 16.78
N ARG A 45 2.51 5.03 16.40
CA ARG A 45 2.85 3.62 16.68
C ARG A 45 3.20 2.84 15.40
N PRO A 46 4.40 3.04 14.85
CA PRO A 46 4.82 2.42 13.58
C PRO A 46 4.82 0.89 13.61
N GLN A 47 4.96 0.29 14.80
CA GLN A 47 4.95 -1.17 14.97
C GLN A 47 3.65 -1.81 14.46
N MET A 48 2.55 -1.06 14.41
CA MET A 48 1.27 -1.58 13.95
C MET A 48 1.18 -1.71 12.43
N ILE A 49 2.05 -1.05 11.67
CA ILE A 49 2.15 -1.11 10.19
C ILE A 49 3.48 -1.76 9.76
N GLU A 50 4.22 -2.35 10.71
CA GLU A 50 5.58 -2.85 10.50
C GLU A 50 5.70 -3.84 9.34
N LEU A 51 4.67 -4.63 9.06
CA LEU A 51 4.65 -5.55 7.93
C LEU A 51 4.83 -4.82 6.60
N VAL A 52 4.12 -3.71 6.39
CA VAL A 52 4.21 -2.89 5.18
C VAL A 52 5.56 -2.16 5.14
N GLU A 53 6.07 -1.70 6.28
CA GLU A 53 7.40 -1.08 6.36
C GLU A 53 8.53 -2.06 6.01
N ARG A 54 8.44 -3.32 6.46
CA ARG A 54 9.38 -4.38 6.09
C ARG A 54 9.29 -4.70 4.60
N PHE A 55 8.07 -4.79 4.06
CA PHE A 55 7.87 -4.96 2.62
C PHE A 55 8.52 -3.82 1.82
N HIS A 56 8.32 -2.57 2.23
CA HIS A 56 8.94 -1.42 1.59
C HIS A 56 10.47 -1.48 1.62
N ARG A 57 11.07 -1.99 2.70
CA ARG A 57 12.52 -2.19 2.78
C ARG A 57 12.99 -3.22 1.75
N SER A 58 12.40 -4.41 1.75
CA SER A 58 12.76 -5.46 0.79
C SER A 58 12.54 -5.05 -0.66
N TRP A 59 11.47 -4.30 -0.94
CA TRP A 59 11.21 -3.78 -2.28
C TRP A 59 12.26 -2.75 -2.69
N LYS A 60 12.62 -1.80 -1.82
CA LYS A 60 13.68 -0.81 -2.09
C LYS A 60 15.03 -1.50 -2.33
N ASP A 61 15.37 -2.52 -1.55
CA ASP A 61 16.60 -3.29 -1.72
C ASP A 61 16.65 -3.99 -3.10
N CYS A 62 15.52 -4.55 -3.53
CA CYS A 62 15.36 -5.15 -4.87
C CYS A 62 15.53 -4.11 -5.98
N VAL A 63 14.85 -2.97 -5.88
CA VAL A 63 14.96 -1.88 -6.87
C VAL A 63 16.40 -1.35 -6.93
N ALA A 64 17.05 -1.12 -5.79
CA ALA A 64 18.43 -0.64 -5.75
C ALA A 64 19.42 -1.63 -6.40
N THR A 65 19.19 -2.94 -6.22
CA THR A 65 19.99 -3.98 -6.87
C THR A 65 19.80 -3.97 -8.39
N TYR A 66 18.57 -3.79 -8.86
CA TYR A 66 18.26 -3.80 -10.30
C TYR A 66 18.66 -2.50 -11.01
N MET A 67 18.61 -1.36 -10.32
CA MET A 67 19.00 -0.02 -10.81
C MET A 67 20.50 0.28 -10.58
N HIS A 68 21.32 -0.72 -10.25
CA HIS A 68 22.75 -0.52 -9.98
C HIS A 68 23.51 0.02 -11.20
N GLU A 69 23.00 -0.19 -12.41
CA GLU A 69 23.48 0.45 -13.63
C GLU A 69 22.54 1.61 -13.99
N ASP A 70 23.08 2.83 -14.16
CA ASP A 70 22.35 4.08 -14.50
C ASP A 70 21.68 4.05 -15.91
N ALA A 71 21.45 2.87 -16.47
CA ALA A 71 20.89 2.67 -17.80
C ALA A 71 19.35 2.72 -17.84
N GLN A 72 18.68 2.59 -16.69
CA GLN A 72 17.21 2.65 -16.63
C GLN A 72 16.72 4.05 -16.25
N TRP A 73 15.94 4.64 -17.15
CA TRP A 73 15.43 6.02 -17.08
C TRP A 73 13.90 6.09 -17.11
N ASP A 74 13.25 4.95 -17.34
CA ASP A 74 11.80 4.81 -17.45
C ASP A 74 11.27 3.82 -16.40
N TRP A 75 10.31 4.29 -15.59
CA TRP A 75 9.68 3.57 -14.48
C TRP A 75 8.46 2.75 -14.91
N ASP A 76 7.94 3.00 -16.11
CA ASP A 76 6.70 2.41 -16.62
C ASP A 76 6.92 1.30 -17.66
N VAL A 77 8.18 0.94 -17.97
CA VAL A 77 8.54 -0.15 -18.91
C VAL A 77 8.25 -1.53 -18.35
#